data_AF-A0A1V4MWL1-F1
#
_entry.id   AF-A0A1V4MWL1-F1
#
_cell.length_a   1.000
_cell.length_b   1.000
_cell.length_c   1.000
_cell.angle_alpha   90.00
_cell.angle_beta   90.00
_cell.angle_gamma   90.00
#
_symmetry.space_group_name_H-M   'P 1'
#
loop_
_entity.id
_entity.type
_entity.pdbx_description
1 polymer ?
#
loop_
_entity_poly.entity_id
_entity_poly.type
_entity_poly.pdbx_seq_one_letter_code
_entity_poly.pdbx_strand_id
1 'polypeptide(L)'
;MSERKNIPQSVFYITASVMFLCISALAVFGSIEVKRSADAIEMYYAEMYTYQQEMQAQAALGGEMAGEVLAYVAARALEDAEVLSPTDANEIAGEALQNISQRSERWGKIARAVNDAYLREMRLQ
;
A
#
# COMPACT_ATOMS: atom_id res chain seq x y z
N MET A 1 50.47 -58.11 6.68
CA MET A 1 50.76 -57.50 5.37
C MET A 1 49.42 -57.20 4.71
N SER A 2 49.11 -55.93 4.47
CA SER A 2 47.83 -55.53 3.86
C SER A 2 47.99 -55.47 2.35
N GLU A 3 47.31 -56.37 1.62
CA GLU A 3 47.27 -56.37 0.15
C GLU A 3 46.48 -55.14 -0.33
N ARG A 4 47.18 -54.15 -0.91
CA ARG A 4 46.49 -53.08 -1.65
C ARG A 4 45.98 -53.67 -2.95
N LYS A 5 44.67 -53.94 -3.04
CA LYS A 5 44.00 -54.21 -4.31
C LYS A 5 44.10 -52.98 -5.20
N ASN A 6 44.87 -53.08 -6.29
CA ASN A 6 44.94 -52.05 -7.33
C ASN A 6 43.60 -52.00 -8.07
N ILE A 7 42.90 -50.88 -7.95
CA ILE A 7 41.69 -50.63 -8.73
C ILE A 7 42.11 -50.43 -10.19
N PRO A 8 41.49 -51.12 -11.17
CA PRO A 8 41.82 -50.93 -12.58
C PRO A 8 41.62 -49.48 -12.99
N GLN A 9 42.57 -48.89 -13.71
CA GLN A 9 42.52 -47.48 -14.13
C GLN A 9 41.21 -47.12 -14.86
N SER A 10 40.65 -48.06 -15.64
CA SER A 10 39.35 -47.89 -16.32
C SER A 10 38.19 -47.65 -15.34
N VAL A 11 38.17 -48.34 -14.21
CA VAL A 11 37.14 -48.17 -13.15
C VAL A 11 37.29 -46.80 -12.49
N PHE A 12 38.53 -46.34 -12.28
CA PHE A 12 38.79 -45.00 -11.75
C PHE A 12 38.30 -43.90 -12.70
N TYR A 13 38.60 -44.00 -13.99
CA TYR A 13 38.13 -43.02 -14.98
C TYR A 13 36.61 -42.98 -15.10
N ILE A 14 35.94 -44.13 -15.14
CA ILE A 14 34.47 -44.19 -15.17
C ILE A 14 33.88 -43.50 -13.94
N THR A 15 34.42 -43.79 -12.75
CA THR A 15 33.95 -43.19 -11.49
C THR A 15 34.17 -41.67 -11.47
N ALA A 16 35.33 -41.20 -11.92
CA ALA A 16 35.64 -39.78 -11.99
C ALA A 16 34.74 -39.04 -12.99
N SER A 17 34.45 -39.63 -14.16
CA SER A 17 33.54 -39.06 -15.15
C SER A 17 32.11 -38.97 -14.64
N VAL A 18 31.62 -39.99 -13.93
CA VAL A 18 30.29 -39.96 -13.32
C VAL A 18 30.21 -38.88 -12.23
N MET A 19 31.22 -38.78 -11.35
CA MET A 19 31.27 -37.72 -10.35
C MET A 19 31.30 -36.32 -10.98
N PHE A 20 32.09 -36.14 -12.04
CA PHE A 20 32.15 -34.87 -12.77
C PHE A 20 30.79 -34.50 -13.35
N LEU A 21 30.10 -35.44 -14.01
CA LEU A 21 28.76 -35.22 -14.56
C LEU A 21 27.74 -34.88 -13.46
N CYS A 22 27.78 -35.56 -12.31
CA CYS A 22 26.90 -35.25 -11.18
C CYS A 22 27.15 -33.83 -10.63
N ILE A 23 28.41 -33.43 -10.49
CA ILE A 23 28.77 -32.07 -10.01
C ILE A 23 28.32 -31.02 -11.03
N SER A 24 28.55 -31.25 -12.33
CA SER A 24 28.10 -30.34 -13.39
C SER A 24 26.58 -30.22 -13.42
N ALA A 25 25.85 -31.32 -13.27
CA ALA A 25 24.39 -31.29 -13.19
C ALA A 25 23.91 -30.47 -11.98
N LEU A 26 24.50 -30.69 -10.80
CA LEU A 26 24.17 -29.91 -9.59
C LEU A 26 24.44 -28.42 -9.76
N ALA A 27 25.54 -28.04 -10.43
CA ALA A 27 25.85 -26.64 -10.72
C ALA A 27 24.81 -26.00 -11.67
N VAL A 28 24.39 -26.73 -12.71
CA VAL A 28 23.38 -26.26 -13.67
C VAL A 28 22.01 -26.15 -13.02
N PHE A 29 21.53 -27.21 -12.35
CA PHE A 29 20.23 -27.18 -11.68
C PHE A 29 20.20 -26.17 -10.53
N GLY A 30 21.30 -26.06 -9.75
CA GLY A 30 21.42 -25.06 -8.70
C GLY A 30 21.37 -23.63 -9.22
N SER A 31 22.06 -23.33 -10.33
CA SER A 31 22.02 -21.99 -10.93
C SER A 31 20.64 -21.62 -11.51
N ILE A 32 19.91 -22.59 -12.07
CA ILE A 32 18.53 -22.40 -12.53
C ILE A 32 17.61 -22.06 -11.35
N GLU A 33 17.72 -22.79 -10.24
CA GLU A 33 16.84 -22.59 -9.08
C GLU A 33 17.14 -21.27 -8.35
N VAL A 34 18.41 -20.88 -8.26
CA VAL A 34 18.82 -19.56 -7.75
C VAL A 34 18.25 -18.45 -8.64
N LYS A 35 18.31 -18.60 -9.96
CA LYS A 35 17.76 -17.60 -10.88
C LYS A 35 16.24 -17.48 -10.74
N ARG A 36 15.52 -18.61 -10.69
CA ARG A 36 14.06 -18.62 -10.46
C ARG A 36 13.67 -17.95 -9.14
N SER A 37 14.46 -18.19 -8.10
CA SER A 37 14.26 -17.55 -6.80
C SER A 37 14.50 -16.05 -6.87
N ALA A 38 15.55 -15.61 -7.57
CA ALA A 38 15.84 -14.19 -7.78
C ALA A 38 14.73 -13.49 -8.58
N ASP A 39 14.27 -14.08 -9.68
CA ASP A 39 13.18 -13.54 -10.50
C ASP A 39 11.88 -13.45 -9.68
N ALA A 40 11.57 -14.45 -8.85
CA ALA A 40 10.40 -14.45 -7.97
C ALA A 40 10.49 -13.36 -6.88
N ILE A 41 11.68 -13.15 -6.32
CA ILE A 41 11.94 -12.08 -5.34
C ILE A 41 11.79 -10.70 -5.99
N GLU A 42 12.29 -10.51 -7.20
CA GLU A 42 12.17 -9.25 -7.94
C GLU A 42 10.70 -8.91 -8.23
N MET A 43 9.91 -9.89 -8.69
CA MET A 43 8.46 -9.71 -8.87
C MET A 43 7.75 -9.38 -7.55
N TYR A 44 8.10 -10.05 -6.46
CA TYR A 44 7.52 -9.77 -5.14
C TYR A 44 7.79 -8.34 -4.67
N TYR A 45 9.02 -7.84 -4.87
CA TYR A 45 9.35 -6.45 -4.54
C TYR A 45 8.65 -5.45 -5.45
N ALA A 46 8.50 -5.76 -6.74
CA ALA A 46 7.76 -4.91 -7.67
C ALA A 46 6.28 -4.79 -7.26
N GLU A 47 5.63 -5.89 -6.94
CA GLU A 47 4.24 -5.90 -6.45
C GLU A 47 4.08 -5.12 -5.13
N MET A 48 5.01 -5.32 -4.17
CA MET A 48 5.00 -4.55 -2.92
C MET A 48 5.14 -3.04 -3.15
N TYR A 49 6.02 -2.63 -4.09
CA TYR A 49 6.21 -1.22 -4.40
C TYR A 49 4.94 -0.60 -5.01
N THR A 50 4.27 -1.31 -5.93
CA THR A 50 2.99 -0.87 -6.49
C THR A 50 1.91 -0.75 -5.42
N TYR A 51 1.79 -1.76 -4.55
CA TYR A 51 0.83 -1.75 -3.45
C TYR A 51 1.06 -0.59 -2.47
N GLN A 52 2.34 -0.28 -2.19
CA GLN A 52 2.71 0.84 -1.34
C GLN A 52 2.33 2.19 -1.96
N GLN A 53 2.52 2.37 -3.27
CA GLN A 53 2.08 3.58 -3.96
C GLN A 53 0.55 3.72 -3.94
N GLU A 54 -0.19 2.64 -4.19
CA GLU A 54 -1.66 2.65 -4.12
C GLU A 54 -2.17 2.99 -2.71
N MET A 55 -1.57 2.42 -1.68
CA MET A 55 -1.89 2.76 -0.29
C MET A 55 -1.61 4.23 0.03
N GLN A 56 -0.47 4.77 -0.44
CA GLN A 56 -0.15 6.19 -0.25
C GLN A 56 -1.15 7.11 -0.97
N ALA A 57 -1.53 6.76 -2.20
CA ALA A 57 -2.52 7.51 -2.96
C ALA A 57 -3.89 7.50 -2.27
N GLN A 58 -4.32 6.34 -1.75
CA GLN A 58 -5.56 6.23 -0.96
C GLN A 58 -5.49 6.99 0.36
N ALA A 59 -4.35 6.96 1.04
CA ALA A 59 -4.15 7.71 2.28
C ALA A 59 -4.16 9.22 2.04
N ALA A 60 -3.58 9.71 0.94
CA ALA A 60 -3.65 11.12 0.55
C ALA A 60 -5.09 11.56 0.29
N LEU A 61 -5.85 10.78 -0.47
CA LEU A 61 -7.28 11.04 -0.72
C LEU A 61 -8.10 11.03 0.57
N GLY A 62 -7.82 10.11 1.49
CA GLY A 62 -8.47 10.04 2.81
C GLY A 62 -8.10 11.21 3.73
N GLY A 63 -6.83 11.62 3.73
CA GLY A 63 -6.33 12.75 4.50
C GLY A 63 -6.93 14.09 4.07
N GLU A 64 -7.07 14.30 2.76
CA GLU A 64 -7.73 15.49 2.22
C GLU A 64 -9.22 15.53 2.62
N MET A 65 -9.96 14.42 2.50
CA MET A 65 -11.35 14.36 2.98
C MET A 65 -11.47 14.61 4.49
N ALA A 66 -10.56 14.07 5.30
CA ALA A 66 -10.55 14.32 6.73
C ALA A 66 -10.27 15.80 7.05
N GLY A 67 -9.39 16.46 6.27
CA GLY A 67 -9.12 17.88 6.37
C GLY A 67 -10.36 18.74 6.13
N GLU A 68 -11.12 18.45 5.06
CA GLU A 68 -12.36 19.17 4.76
C GLU A 68 -13.43 18.95 5.86
N VAL A 69 -13.56 17.73 6.37
CA VAL A 69 -14.48 17.45 7.49
C VAL A 69 -14.08 18.23 8.74
N LEU A 70 -12.79 18.30 9.06
CA LEU A 70 -12.30 19.07 10.20
C LEU A 70 -12.51 20.58 10.01
N ALA A 71 -12.31 21.11 8.79
CA ALA A 71 -12.58 22.50 8.48
C ALA A 71 -14.07 22.85 8.68
N TYR A 72 -14.97 22.00 8.21
CA TYR A 72 -16.41 22.13 8.45
C TYR A 72 -16.74 22.14 9.95
N VAL A 73 -16.24 21.15 10.71
CA VAL A 73 -16.53 21.05 12.15
C VAL A 73 -15.95 22.24 12.92
N ALA A 74 -14.73 22.67 12.59
CA ALA A 74 -14.09 23.82 13.22
C ALA A 74 -14.86 25.11 12.93
N ALA A 75 -15.33 25.32 11.70
CA ALA A 75 -16.14 26.48 11.35
C ALA A 75 -17.41 26.58 12.20
N ARG A 76 -18.15 25.46 12.37
CA ARG A 76 -19.36 25.40 13.21
C ARG A 76 -19.07 25.59 14.69
N ALA A 77 -18.03 24.93 15.20
CA ALA A 77 -17.66 25.07 16.61
C ALA A 77 -17.18 26.50 16.94
N LEU A 78 -16.51 27.17 16.00
CA LEU A 78 -16.07 28.57 16.17
C LEU A 78 -17.21 29.57 16.00
N GLU A 79 -18.23 29.27 15.20
CA GLU A 79 -19.50 30.01 15.15
C GLU A 79 -20.22 29.92 16.51
N ASP A 80 -20.41 28.70 17.03
CA ASP A 80 -21.07 28.45 18.32
C ASP A 80 -20.33 29.10 19.50
N ALA A 81 -19.00 29.20 19.41
CA ALA A 81 -18.16 29.86 20.39
C ALA A 81 -18.10 31.40 20.23
N GLU A 82 -18.86 31.96 19.27
CA GLU A 82 -18.87 33.38 18.92
C GLU A 82 -17.49 33.94 18.49
N VAL A 83 -16.58 33.06 18.04
CA VAL A 83 -15.25 33.43 17.56
C VAL A 83 -15.28 33.79 16.08
N LEU A 84 -16.05 33.06 15.27
CA LEU A 84 -16.30 33.37 13.86
C LEU A 84 -17.68 33.98 13.68
N SER A 85 -17.80 34.92 12.74
CA SER A 85 -19.12 35.43 12.35
C SER A 85 -19.91 34.31 11.64
N PRO A 86 -21.25 34.31 11.73
CA PRO A 86 -22.08 33.34 11.01
C PRO A 86 -21.83 33.35 9.51
N THR A 87 -21.49 34.51 8.92
CA THR A 87 -21.18 34.63 7.50
C THR A 87 -19.90 33.87 7.15
N ASP A 88 -18.82 34.13 7.89
CA ASP A 88 -17.51 33.50 7.64
C ASP A 88 -17.57 31.99 7.91
N ALA A 89 -18.26 31.58 8.97
CA ALA A 89 -18.46 30.17 9.28
C ALA A 89 -19.25 29.44 8.19
N ASN A 90 -20.29 30.07 7.63
CA ASN A 90 -21.05 29.52 6.51
C ASN A 90 -20.25 29.45 5.21
N GLU A 91 -19.36 30.41 4.96
CA GLU A 91 -18.47 30.38 3.80
C GLU A 91 -17.51 29.19 3.89
N ILE A 92 -16.77 29.06 5.01
CA ILE A 92 -15.83 27.96 5.23
C ILE A 92 -16.54 26.61 5.22
N ALA A 93 -17.69 26.50 5.90
CA ALA A 93 -18.49 25.27 5.89
C ALA A 93 -19.00 24.96 4.47
N GLY A 94 -19.42 25.96 3.71
CA GLY A 94 -19.88 25.83 2.33
C GLY A 94 -18.79 25.32 1.39
N GLU A 95 -17.58 25.89 1.47
CA GLU A 95 -16.41 25.44 0.71
C GLU A 95 -16.05 23.99 1.04
N ALA A 96 -15.94 23.65 2.33
CA ALA A 96 -15.64 22.29 2.76
C ALA A 96 -16.68 21.28 2.24
N LEU A 97 -17.98 21.60 2.32
CA LEU A 97 -19.06 20.77 1.80
C LEU A 97 -19.00 20.59 0.28
N GLN A 98 -18.64 21.65 -0.45
CA GLN A 98 -18.45 21.59 -1.89
C GLN A 98 -17.26 20.69 -2.25
N ASN A 99 -16.13 20.84 -1.57
CA ASN A 99 -14.93 20.03 -1.77
C ASN A 99 -15.19 18.55 -1.47
N ILE A 100 -15.87 18.23 -0.37
CA ILE A 100 -16.30 16.86 -0.06
C ILE A 100 -17.20 16.30 -1.16
N SER A 101 -18.17 17.11 -1.64
CA SER A 101 -19.11 16.68 -2.68
C SER A 101 -18.45 16.43 -4.03
N GLN A 102 -17.42 17.20 -4.39
CA GLN A 102 -16.65 17.00 -5.61
C GLN A 102 -15.82 15.72 -5.56
N ARG A 103 -15.31 15.35 -4.38
CA ARG A 103 -14.49 14.15 -4.17
C ARG A 103 -15.34 12.89 -4.02
N SER A 104 -16.52 12.99 -3.41
CA SER A 104 -17.43 11.87 -3.23
C SER A 104 -18.89 12.32 -3.12
N GLU A 105 -19.70 11.91 -4.10
CA GLU A 105 -21.14 12.21 -4.10
C GLU A 105 -21.86 11.67 -2.85
N ARG A 106 -21.50 10.46 -2.43
CA ARG A 106 -22.10 9.81 -1.25
C ARG A 106 -21.79 10.58 0.03
N TRP A 107 -20.53 10.94 0.25
CA TRP A 107 -20.14 11.72 1.43
C TRP A 107 -20.67 13.15 1.37
N GLY A 108 -20.72 13.76 0.19
CA GLY A 108 -21.33 15.08 -0.01
C GLY A 108 -22.82 15.12 0.34
N LYS A 109 -23.58 14.05 0.02
CA LYS A 109 -24.98 13.92 0.45
C LYS A 109 -25.11 13.87 1.98
N ILE A 110 -24.26 13.10 2.65
CA ILE A 110 -24.25 12.99 4.12
C ILE A 110 -23.88 14.33 4.74
N ALA A 111 -22.80 14.96 4.28
CA ALA A 111 -22.29 16.20 4.85
C ALA A 111 -23.30 17.35 4.71
N ARG A 112 -24.00 17.46 3.56
CA ARG A 112 -25.12 18.41 3.41
C ARG A 112 -26.28 18.12 4.36
N ALA A 113 -26.68 16.87 4.51
CA ALA A 113 -27.76 16.51 5.45
C ALA A 113 -27.41 16.86 6.91
N VAL A 114 -26.16 16.68 7.31
CA VAL A 114 -25.65 17.10 8.63
C VAL A 114 -25.69 18.61 8.78
N ASN A 115 -25.23 19.37 7.79
CA ASN A 115 -25.29 20.83 7.79
C ASN A 115 -26.72 21.36 7.85
N ASP A 116 -27.63 20.78 7.07
CA ASP A 116 -29.04 21.16 7.09
C ASP A 116 -29.71 20.85 8.44
N ALA A 117 -29.26 19.83 9.16
CA ALA A 117 -29.72 19.55 10.52
C ALA A 117 -29.23 20.62 11.51
N TYR A 118 -27.93 20.94 11.49
CA TYR A 118 -27.34 21.98 12.33
C TYR A 118 -28.00 23.35 12.12
N LEU A 119 -28.15 23.80 10.86
CA LEU A 119 -28.78 25.09 10.56
C LEU A 119 -30.27 25.14 10.97
N ARG A 120 -30.96 23.99 11.01
CA ARG A 120 -32.33 23.93 11.53
C ARG A 120 -32.37 24.11 13.04
N GLU A 121 -31.42 23.55 13.76
CA GLU A 121 -31.30 23.70 15.22
C GLU A 121 -31.01 25.16 15.60
N MET A 122 -30.07 25.80 14.91
CA MET A 122 -29.73 27.21 15.12
C MET A 122 -30.90 28.18 14.88
N ARG A 123 -31.83 27.87 13.97
CA ARG A 123 -33.03 28.70 13.73
C ARG A 123 -34.10 28.58 14.81
N LEU A 124 -34.02 27.56 15.65
CA LEU A 124 -34.97 27.30 16.72
C LEU A 124 -34.52 27.88 18.07
N GLN A 125 -33.26 28.31 18.16
CA GLN A 125 -32.68 29.03 19.30
C GLN A 125 -32.88 30.54 19.13
#